data_AF-A0A0F9KFH3-F1
#
_entry.id   AF-A0A0F9KFH3-F1
#
_cell.length_a   1.000
_cell.length_b   1.000
_cell.length_c   1.000
_cell.angle_alpha   90.00
_cell.angle_beta   90.00
_cell.angle_gamma   90.00
#
_symmetry.space_group_name_H-M   'P 1'
#
loop_
_entity.id
_entity.type
_entity.pdbx_description
1 polymer ?
#
loop_
_entity_poly.entity_id
_entity_poly.type
_entity_poly.pdbx_seq_one_letter_code
_entity_poly.pdbx_strand_id
1 'polypeptide(L)'
;MTIIRKRGISTRIERQIITGMITSGQYLEGVQGLYKPGVLRAVFAQTIADWCMEYWQAYKAAPQREIQDIFIEKKATGMDPDTAGFIEDFLTELSAEYEQSQVVNVVRLLDKTEMHFRLSDLENARIELTQCITGGRIEDGEAVMTNFRRQTRMETAGIDPFLDREHIAAALDENSGDRLFQLYGALGNMIGPFERGWLFAYVGASSMGKTWWLITTAIAALFAGFRVLFISLEMSERQMIYRFMQWATGKTRRIYPEGVLIPVWDCELNQLGECTDGCGITLMEKDDAGDWHKPDFGHEPRGYQPCTICKDIRGNQKYKLATWG
;
A
#
# COMPACT_ATOMS: atom_id res chain seq x y z
N MET A 1 34.74 21.05 -24.53
CA MET A 1 33.87 22.10 -25.07
C MET A 1 32.48 21.54 -25.29
N THR A 2 31.59 21.64 -24.29
CA THR A 2 30.16 21.29 -24.48
C THR A 2 29.32 22.16 -23.56
N ILE A 3 29.11 23.41 -23.96
CA ILE A 3 28.22 24.34 -23.28
C ILE A 3 27.27 24.89 -24.36
N ILE A 4 26.04 25.21 -23.94
CA ILE A 4 25.06 26.05 -24.63
C ILE A 4 24.13 25.33 -25.62
N ARG A 5 23.15 24.57 -25.11
CA ARG A 5 21.84 24.37 -25.79
C ARG A 5 20.62 24.19 -24.87
N LYS A 6 20.81 24.02 -23.55
CA LYS A 6 19.72 23.78 -22.59
C LYS A 6 18.96 25.03 -22.10
N ARG A 7 19.49 26.25 -22.23
CA ARG A 7 18.87 27.46 -21.63
C ARG A 7 17.55 27.88 -22.29
N GLY A 8 17.40 27.76 -23.62
CA GLY A 8 16.20 28.25 -24.33
C GLY A 8 14.96 27.36 -24.24
N ILE A 9 15.12 26.06 -23.92
CA ILE A 9 14.01 25.10 -23.89
C ILE A 9 13.21 25.23 -22.57
N SER A 10 13.88 25.55 -21.45
CA SER A 10 13.26 25.74 -20.12
C SER A 10 12.30 26.92 -20.09
N THR A 11 12.71 28.06 -20.67
CA THR A 11 11.91 29.29 -20.62
C THR A 11 10.59 29.16 -21.36
N ARG A 12 10.54 28.39 -22.45
CA ARG A 12 9.29 28.18 -23.21
C ARG A 12 8.29 27.30 -22.46
N ILE A 13 8.74 26.25 -21.77
CA ILE A 13 7.84 25.38 -21.02
C ILE A 13 7.34 26.08 -19.75
N GLU A 14 8.20 26.81 -19.04
CA GLU A 14 7.81 27.59 -17.86
C GLU A 14 6.74 28.63 -18.22
N ARG A 15 6.88 29.31 -19.37
CA ARG A 15 5.83 30.18 -19.90
C ARG A 15 4.50 29.44 -20.12
N GLN A 16 4.53 28.26 -20.74
CA GLN A 16 3.32 27.45 -20.95
C GLN A 16 2.68 27.01 -19.62
N ILE A 17 3.50 26.68 -18.62
CA ILE A 17 3.03 26.32 -17.27
C ILE A 17 2.29 27.49 -16.64
N ILE A 18 2.90 28.68 -16.62
CA ILE A 18 2.29 29.89 -16.05
C ILE A 18 1.00 30.25 -16.79
N THR A 19 1.01 30.22 -18.13
CA THR A 19 -0.19 30.44 -18.94
C THR A 19 -1.30 29.47 -18.53
N GLY A 20 -0.98 28.18 -18.36
CA GLY A 20 -1.94 27.19 -17.86
C GLY A 20 -2.48 27.53 -16.47
N MET A 21 -1.63 27.98 -15.54
CA MET A 21 -2.00 28.36 -14.17
C MET A 21 -2.92 29.58 -14.14
N ILE A 22 -2.68 30.59 -14.98
CA ILE A 22 -3.51 31.79 -15.04
C ILE A 22 -4.88 31.48 -15.66
N THR A 23 -4.93 30.63 -16.69
CA THR A 23 -6.10 30.52 -17.57
C THR A 23 -7.05 29.37 -17.23
N SER A 24 -6.57 28.28 -16.63
CA SER A 24 -7.35 27.05 -16.45
C SER A 24 -7.40 26.57 -15.00
N GLY A 25 -8.61 26.58 -14.41
CA GLY A 25 -8.85 26.00 -13.08
C GLY A 25 -8.61 24.48 -13.05
N GLN A 26 -9.00 23.78 -14.12
CA GLN A 26 -8.76 22.34 -14.27
C GLN A 26 -7.25 22.01 -14.27
N TYR A 27 -6.44 22.90 -14.85
CA TYR A 27 -4.99 22.75 -14.82
C TYR A 27 -4.42 22.98 -13.41
N LEU A 28 -4.87 24.03 -12.71
CA LEU A 28 -4.46 24.29 -11.32
C LEU A 28 -4.82 23.13 -10.38
N GLU A 29 -6.00 22.52 -10.56
CA GLU A 29 -6.42 21.35 -9.79
C GLU A 29 -5.46 20.16 -9.96
N GLY A 30 -4.97 19.94 -11.18
CA GLY A 30 -3.99 18.89 -11.48
C GLY A 30 -2.57 19.22 -11.03
N VAL A 31 -2.18 20.50 -11.02
CA VAL A 31 -0.83 20.96 -10.67
C VAL A 31 -0.65 21.16 -9.16
N GLN A 32 -1.71 21.45 -8.40
CA GLN A 32 -1.59 21.83 -6.98
C GLN A 32 -0.84 20.79 -6.12
N GLY A 33 -0.99 19.50 -6.43
CA GLY A 33 -0.31 18.42 -5.71
C GLY A 33 1.15 18.20 -6.13
N LEU A 34 1.57 18.79 -7.26
CA LEU A 34 2.91 18.70 -7.82
C LEU A 34 3.75 19.95 -7.56
N TYR A 35 3.11 21.09 -7.38
CA TYR A 35 3.80 22.38 -7.25
C TYR A 35 4.52 22.51 -5.91
N LYS A 36 5.77 22.98 -5.95
CA LYS A 36 6.55 23.38 -4.79
C LYS A 36 7.32 24.66 -5.09
N PRO A 37 7.60 25.50 -4.09
CA PRO A 37 8.48 26.64 -4.29
C PRO A 37 9.86 26.20 -4.81
N GLY A 38 10.36 26.85 -5.86
CA GLY A 38 11.69 26.59 -6.43
C GLY A 38 11.76 25.51 -7.52
N VAL A 39 10.61 25.03 -8.02
CA VAL A 39 10.56 24.10 -9.17
C VAL A 39 10.70 24.82 -10.52
N LEU A 40 10.37 26.11 -10.57
CA LEU A 40 10.54 26.97 -11.74
C LEU A 40 11.88 27.71 -11.67
N ARG A 41 12.58 27.84 -12.80
CA ARG A 41 13.92 28.43 -12.83
C ARG A 41 13.88 29.94 -12.95
N ALA A 42 12.95 30.45 -13.75
CA ALA A 42 12.79 31.88 -13.90
C ALA A 42 12.12 32.47 -12.65
N VAL A 43 12.76 33.50 -12.08
CA VAL A 43 12.26 34.16 -10.85
C VAL A 43 10.86 34.71 -11.06
N PHE A 44 10.62 35.39 -12.19
CA PHE A 44 9.28 35.90 -12.53
C PHE A 44 8.24 34.78 -12.65
N ALA A 45 8.63 33.62 -13.18
CA ALA A 45 7.75 32.47 -13.35
C ALA A 45 7.33 31.88 -12.01
N GLN A 46 8.30 31.76 -11.10
CA GLN A 46 8.09 31.32 -9.73
C GLN A 46 7.13 32.27 -9.00
N THR A 47 7.36 33.58 -9.10
CA THR A 47 6.50 34.60 -8.47
C THR A 47 5.05 34.52 -8.95
N ILE A 48 4.82 34.42 -10.26
CA ILE A 48 3.44 34.33 -10.80
C ILE A 48 2.78 33.01 -10.40
N ALA A 49 3.53 31.90 -10.42
CA ALA A 49 3.01 30.61 -10.02
C ALA A 49 2.61 30.59 -8.53
N ASP A 50 3.39 31.23 -7.67
CA ASP A 50 3.06 31.42 -6.25
C ASP A 50 1.74 32.19 -6.08
N TRP A 51 1.54 33.28 -6.83
CA TRP A 51 0.26 34.02 -6.81
C TRP A 51 -0.93 33.20 -7.30
N CYS A 52 -0.75 32.42 -8.37
CA CYS A 52 -1.82 31.56 -8.88
C CYS A 52 -2.19 30.48 -7.85
N MET A 53 -1.21 29.97 -7.11
CA MET A 53 -1.43 28.98 -6.06
C MET A 53 -2.09 29.58 -4.81
N GLU A 54 -1.67 30.77 -4.37
CA GLU A 54 -2.32 31.53 -3.30
C GLU A 54 -3.80 31.79 -3.64
N TYR A 55 -4.06 32.25 -4.86
CA TYR A 55 -5.41 32.52 -5.36
C TYR A 55 -6.25 31.23 -5.43
N TRP A 56 -5.69 30.13 -5.95
CA TRP A 56 -6.37 28.84 -5.99
C TRP A 56 -6.72 28.32 -4.59
N GLN A 57 -5.84 28.51 -3.60
CA GLN A 57 -6.10 28.10 -2.22
C GLN A 57 -7.27 28.87 -1.61
N ALA A 58 -7.37 30.17 -1.91
CA ALA A 58 -8.43 31.04 -1.40
C ALA A 58 -9.77 30.86 -2.12
N TYR A 59 -9.77 30.76 -3.45
CA TYR A 59 -10.98 30.86 -4.28
C TYR A 59 -11.33 29.61 -5.08
N LYS A 60 -10.45 28.59 -5.14
CA LYS A 60 -10.63 27.36 -5.94
C LYS A 60 -10.96 27.63 -7.41
N ALA A 61 -10.44 28.74 -7.94
CA ALA A 61 -10.59 29.17 -9.33
C ALA A 61 -9.25 29.68 -9.88
N ALA A 62 -9.13 29.77 -11.20
CA ALA A 62 -7.96 30.37 -11.83
C ALA A 62 -8.08 31.91 -11.82
N PRO A 63 -6.97 32.65 -11.61
CA PRO A 63 -7.01 34.13 -11.54
C PRO A 63 -7.51 34.81 -12.82
N GLN A 64 -7.24 34.24 -13.99
CA GLN A 64 -7.61 34.80 -15.29
C GLN A 64 -7.26 36.29 -15.41
N ARG A 65 -8.26 37.18 -15.52
CA ARG A 65 -8.07 38.62 -15.65
C ARG A 65 -7.60 39.28 -14.35
N GLU A 66 -7.95 38.70 -13.20
CA GLU A 66 -7.60 39.22 -11.86
C GLU A 66 -6.08 39.13 -11.61
N ILE A 67 -5.32 38.41 -12.43
CA ILE A 67 -3.85 38.40 -12.35
C ILE A 67 -3.25 39.80 -12.53
N GLN A 68 -3.92 40.67 -13.29
CA GLN A 68 -3.48 42.07 -13.48
C GLN A 68 -3.65 42.88 -12.19
N ASP A 69 -4.76 42.67 -11.47
CA ASP A 69 -5.03 43.33 -10.20
C ASP A 69 -4.02 42.87 -9.13
N ILE A 70 -3.76 41.56 -9.06
CA ILE A 70 -2.73 40.98 -8.19
C ILE A 70 -1.35 41.59 -8.49
N PHE A 71 -1.00 41.74 -9.78
CA PHE A 71 0.27 42.36 -10.17
C PHE A 71 0.38 43.81 -9.70
N ILE A 72 -0.66 44.62 -9.90
CA ILE A 72 -0.68 46.03 -9.47
C ILE A 72 -0.51 46.15 -7.96
N GLU A 73 -1.23 45.32 -7.19
CA GLU A 73 -1.12 45.28 -5.73
C GLU A 73 0.30 44.93 -5.29
N LYS A 74 0.87 43.85 -5.86
CA LYS A 74 2.21 43.38 -5.48
C LYS A 74 3.32 44.35 -5.90
N LYS A 75 3.15 45.04 -7.04
CA LYS A 75 4.05 46.12 -7.49
C LYS A 75 4.06 47.28 -6.49
N ALA A 76 2.89 47.66 -5.95
CA ALA A 76 2.77 48.70 -4.94
C ALA A 76 3.41 48.33 -3.59
N THR A 77 3.45 47.04 -3.24
CA THR A 77 4.05 46.54 -1.99
C THR A 77 5.59 46.47 -1.97
N GLY A 78 6.27 46.87 -3.05
CA GLY A 78 7.73 46.94 -3.10
C GLY A 78 8.40 45.75 -3.80
N MET A 79 8.01 45.48 -5.03
CA MET A 79 8.66 44.50 -5.90
C MET A 79 9.95 45.06 -6.51
N ASP A 80 10.92 44.17 -6.74
CA ASP A 80 12.12 44.48 -7.52
C ASP A 80 11.77 45.01 -8.93
N PRO A 81 12.31 46.19 -9.35
CA PRO A 81 11.95 46.82 -10.62
C PRO A 81 12.23 45.97 -11.86
N ASP A 82 13.32 45.20 -11.85
CA ASP A 82 13.70 44.35 -12.98
C ASP A 82 12.71 43.19 -13.13
N THR A 83 12.39 42.53 -12.01
CA THR A 83 11.39 41.45 -11.97
C THR A 83 10.00 41.95 -12.35
N ALA A 84 9.61 43.15 -11.89
CA ALA A 84 8.34 43.77 -12.24
C ALA A 84 8.23 44.03 -13.75
N GLY A 85 9.30 44.50 -14.40
CA GLY A 85 9.34 44.69 -15.84
C GLY A 85 9.13 43.39 -16.62
N PHE A 86 9.81 42.31 -16.24
CA PHE A 86 9.62 41.01 -16.89
C PHE A 86 8.20 40.44 -16.74
N ILE A 87 7.56 40.65 -15.59
CA ILE A 87 6.17 40.23 -15.37
C ILE A 87 5.22 41.08 -16.21
N GLU A 88 5.44 42.40 -16.28
CA GLU A 88 4.61 43.32 -17.07
C GLU A 88 4.68 42.98 -18.57
N ASP A 89 5.88 42.74 -19.10
CA ASP A 89 6.09 42.30 -20.48
C ASP A 89 5.37 40.97 -20.75
N PHE A 90 5.52 40.00 -19.84
CA PHE A 90 4.89 38.68 -19.96
C PHE A 90 3.35 38.76 -19.95
N LEU A 91 2.75 39.50 -19.01
CA LEU A 91 1.29 39.64 -18.92
C LEU A 91 0.71 40.38 -20.13
N THR A 92 1.46 41.34 -20.69
CA THR A 92 1.07 42.05 -21.92
C THR A 92 1.08 41.11 -23.12
N GLU A 93 2.15 40.33 -23.31
CA GLU A 93 2.24 39.29 -24.35
C GLU A 93 1.15 38.23 -24.19
N LEU A 94 0.91 37.76 -22.96
CA LEU A 94 -0.10 36.77 -22.65
C LEU A 94 -1.51 37.25 -23.02
N SER A 95 -1.83 38.51 -22.73
CA SER A 95 -3.12 39.10 -23.07
C SER A 95 -3.34 39.11 -24.60
N ALA A 96 -2.29 39.42 -25.38
CA ALA A 96 -2.36 39.37 -26.84
C ALA A 96 -2.49 37.93 -27.39
N GLU A 97 -1.83 36.95 -26.77
CA GLU A 97 -1.94 35.53 -27.15
C GLU A 97 -3.31 34.93 -26.79
N TYR A 98 -3.92 35.37 -25.69
CA TYR A 98 -5.22 34.88 -25.20
C TYR A 98 -6.38 35.27 -26.12
N GLU A 99 -6.30 36.42 -26.78
CA GLU A 99 -7.29 36.84 -27.80
C GLU A 99 -7.22 35.99 -29.08
N GLN A 100 -6.09 35.32 -29.33
CA GLN A 100 -5.80 34.64 -30.60
C GLN A 100 -5.80 33.12 -30.54
N SER A 101 -5.77 32.49 -29.35
CA SER A 101 -5.53 31.05 -29.23
C SER A 101 -6.69 30.23 -28.64
N GLN A 102 -7.01 29.13 -29.33
CA GLN A 102 -7.98 28.11 -28.93
C GLN A 102 -7.43 27.16 -27.87
N VAL A 103 -8.33 26.75 -26.95
CA VAL A 103 -8.30 25.60 -26.03
C VAL A 103 -6.93 24.93 -25.88
N VAL A 104 -6.18 25.31 -24.84
CA VAL A 104 -4.97 24.60 -24.42
C VAL A 104 -5.34 23.16 -24.06
N ASN A 105 -4.67 22.18 -24.67
CA ASN A 105 -4.82 20.78 -24.27
C ASN A 105 -4.19 20.59 -22.87
N VAL A 106 -5.05 20.67 -21.85
CA VAL A 106 -4.70 20.60 -20.43
C VAL A 106 -3.95 19.32 -20.09
N VAL A 107 -4.38 18.18 -20.63
CA VAL A 107 -3.77 16.87 -20.38
C VAL A 107 -2.31 16.85 -20.84
N ARG A 108 -2.06 17.23 -22.09
CA ARG A 108 -0.71 17.27 -22.64
C ARG A 108 0.20 18.27 -21.91
N LEU A 109 -0.37 19.38 -21.43
CA LEU A 109 0.40 20.36 -20.67
C LEU A 109 0.79 19.79 -19.31
N LEU A 110 -0.13 19.12 -18.60
CA LEU A 110 0.14 18.47 -17.31
C LEU A 110 1.27 17.44 -17.41
N ASP A 111 1.28 16.60 -18.45
CA ASP A 111 2.36 15.61 -18.65
C ASP A 111 3.73 16.27 -18.80
N LYS A 112 3.79 17.37 -19.57
CA LYS A 112 5.03 18.14 -19.74
C LYS A 112 5.44 18.84 -18.45
N THR A 113 4.49 19.33 -17.67
CA THR A 113 4.72 19.98 -16.37
C THR A 113 5.28 18.99 -15.37
N GLU A 114 4.70 17.79 -15.28
CA GLU A 114 5.24 16.74 -14.40
C GLU A 114 6.67 16.38 -14.79
N MET A 115 6.94 16.20 -16.10
CA MET A 115 8.29 15.94 -16.58
C MET A 115 9.26 17.08 -16.25
N HIS A 116 8.81 18.33 -16.40
CA HIS A 116 9.62 19.51 -16.10
C HIS A 116 9.94 19.61 -14.60
N PHE A 117 8.95 19.48 -13.72
CA PHE A 117 9.13 19.52 -12.28
C PHE A 117 10.02 18.38 -11.77
N ARG A 118 9.84 17.16 -12.30
CA ARG A 118 10.75 16.03 -12.00
C ARG A 118 12.20 16.35 -12.38
N LEU A 119 12.41 16.99 -13.52
CA LEU A 119 13.75 17.37 -13.97
C LEU A 119 14.34 18.47 -13.09
N SER A 120 13.54 19.47 -12.71
CA SER A 120 13.96 20.52 -11.77
C SER A 120 14.33 19.95 -10.39
N ASP A 121 13.51 19.05 -9.84
CA ASP A 121 13.79 18.38 -8.56
C ASP A 121 15.10 17.59 -8.61
N LEU A 122 15.36 16.86 -9.69
CA LEU A 122 16.62 16.15 -9.89
C LEU A 122 17.82 17.10 -10.00
N GLU A 123 17.65 18.24 -10.67
CA GLU A 123 18.72 19.25 -10.76
C GLU A 123 18.99 19.91 -9.42
N ASN A 124 17.96 20.22 -8.62
CA ASN A 124 18.09 20.77 -7.28
C ASN A 124 18.80 19.78 -6.35
N ALA A 125 18.35 18.52 -6.33
CA ALA A 125 19.01 17.45 -5.57
C ALA A 125 20.48 17.26 -6.00
N ARG A 126 20.78 17.35 -7.30
CA ARG A 126 22.17 17.30 -7.80
C ARG A 126 23.00 18.47 -7.26
N ILE A 127 22.46 19.69 -7.24
CA ILE A 127 23.17 20.88 -6.75
C ILE A 127 23.48 20.72 -5.26
N GLU A 128 22.49 20.33 -4.46
CA GLU A 128 22.65 20.09 -3.02
C GLU A 128 23.68 18.97 -2.75
N LEU A 129 23.57 17.84 -3.46
CA LEU A 129 24.51 16.74 -3.32
C LEU A 129 25.94 17.15 -3.69
N THR A 130 26.10 17.94 -4.77
CA THR A 130 27.41 18.47 -5.17
C THR A 130 27.99 19.40 -4.09
N GLN A 131 27.17 20.22 -3.45
CA GLN A 131 27.57 21.08 -2.34
C GLN A 131 27.99 20.26 -1.11
N CYS A 132 27.26 19.18 -0.78
CA CYS A 132 27.60 18.28 0.33
C CYS A 132 28.92 17.53 0.07
N ILE A 133 29.12 17.01 -1.14
CA ILE A 133 30.36 16.34 -1.56
C ILE A 133 31.55 17.29 -1.46
N THR A 134 31.40 18.50 -2.02
CA THR A 134 32.48 19.51 -2.01
C THR A 134 32.80 19.96 -0.58
N GLY A 135 31.79 20.01 0.29
CA GLY A 135 31.94 20.38 1.70
C GLY A 135 32.35 19.23 2.63
N GLY A 136 32.52 18.00 2.14
CA GLY A 136 32.85 16.83 2.95
C GLY A 136 31.76 16.39 3.94
N ARG A 137 30.51 16.84 3.75
CA ARG A 137 29.38 16.52 4.64
C ARG A 137 28.65 15.28 4.13
N ILE A 138 29.09 14.11 4.58
CA ILE A 138 28.60 12.81 4.11
C ILE A 138 27.15 12.56 4.56
N GLU A 139 26.86 12.78 5.85
CA GLU A 139 25.52 12.56 6.43
C GLU A 139 24.44 13.41 5.76
N ASP A 140 24.73 14.69 5.51
CA ASP A 140 23.83 15.59 4.78
C ASP A 140 23.56 15.10 3.35
N GLY A 141 24.58 14.56 2.68
CA GLY A 141 24.45 13.99 1.33
C GLY A 141 23.56 12.75 1.31
N GLU A 142 23.71 11.86 2.29
CA GLU A 142 22.85 10.67 2.45
C GLU A 142 21.40 11.07 2.78
N ALA A 143 21.21 12.14 3.56
CA ALA A 143 19.89 12.69 3.85
C ALA A 143 19.19 13.24 2.60
N VAL A 144 19.91 13.97 1.72
CA VAL A 144 19.36 14.46 0.43
C VAL A 144 18.85 13.29 -0.42
N MET A 145 19.63 12.21 -0.51
CA MET A 145 19.23 11.00 -1.27
C MET A 145 18.03 10.28 -0.64
N THR A 146 17.98 10.20 0.68
CA THR A 146 16.88 9.53 1.40
C THR A 146 15.57 10.33 1.30
N ASN A 147 15.66 11.66 1.33
CA ASN A 147 14.50 12.55 1.28
C ASN A 147 14.00 12.81 -0.14
N PHE A 148 14.78 12.47 -1.17
CA PHE A 148 14.35 12.59 -2.56
C PHE A 148 13.18 11.66 -2.85
N ARG A 149 11.97 12.23 -2.94
CA ARG A 149 10.75 11.52 -3.32
C ARG A 149 10.34 11.86 -4.74
N ARG A 150 10.20 10.83 -5.58
CA ARG A 150 9.62 10.96 -6.92
C ARG A 150 8.25 11.61 -6.84
N GLN A 151 8.11 12.80 -7.39
CA GLN A 151 6.82 13.44 -7.57
C GLN A 151 6.03 12.65 -8.63
N THR A 152 4.87 12.16 -8.24
CA THR A 152 3.93 11.50 -9.14
C THR A 152 2.58 12.16 -8.91
N ARG A 153 1.90 12.52 -10.01
CA ARG A 153 0.53 13.00 -9.92
C ARG A 153 -0.33 11.95 -9.21
N MET A 154 -1.15 12.37 -8.25
CA MET A 154 -2.22 11.48 -7.77
C MET A 154 -3.22 11.33 -8.91
N GLU A 155 -3.22 10.16 -9.55
CA GLU A 155 -4.29 9.73 -10.46
C GLU A 155 -5.52 9.44 -9.62
N THR A 156 -6.23 10.47 -9.20
CA THR A 156 -7.60 10.31 -8.71
C THR A 156 -8.48 11.20 -9.55
N ALA A 157 -8.76 10.75 -10.78
CA ALA A 157 -10.07 11.01 -11.34
C ALA A 157 -11.06 10.24 -10.44
N GLY A 158 -12.01 10.93 -9.82
CA GLY A 158 -13.07 10.25 -9.08
C GLY A 158 -13.82 9.34 -10.05
N ILE A 159 -13.79 8.04 -9.79
CA ILE A 159 -14.57 7.06 -10.54
C ILE A 159 -15.95 7.02 -9.90
N ASP A 160 -17.01 7.14 -10.69
CA ASP A 160 -18.37 6.87 -10.21
C ASP A 160 -18.57 5.35 -10.20
N PRO A 161 -18.66 4.71 -9.02
CA PRO A 161 -18.72 3.25 -8.91
C PRO A 161 -20.04 2.65 -9.43
N PHE A 162 -21.01 3.48 -9.83
CA PHE A 162 -22.31 3.03 -10.34
C PHE A 162 -22.51 3.35 -11.83
N LEU A 163 -21.89 4.41 -12.35
CA LEU A 163 -22.08 4.88 -13.72
C LEU A 163 -20.94 4.51 -14.66
N ASP A 164 -19.72 4.34 -14.14
CA ASP A 164 -18.55 4.07 -14.95
C ASP A 164 -18.44 2.60 -15.36
N ARG A 165 -19.16 2.23 -16.42
CA ARG A 165 -19.27 0.84 -16.89
C ARG A 165 -17.93 0.20 -17.25
N GLU A 166 -16.97 0.97 -17.76
CA GLU A 166 -15.67 0.43 -18.16
C GLU A 166 -14.86 0.05 -16.92
N HIS A 167 -14.80 0.93 -15.91
CA HIS A 167 -14.11 0.63 -14.66
C HIS A 167 -14.81 -0.46 -13.84
N ILE A 168 -16.15 -0.50 -13.85
CA ILE A 168 -16.92 -1.58 -13.20
C ILE A 168 -16.63 -2.92 -13.87
N ALA A 169 -16.63 -2.97 -15.22
CA ALA A 169 -16.33 -4.21 -15.95
C ALA A 169 -14.89 -4.68 -15.69
N ALA A 170 -13.93 -3.76 -15.65
CA ALA A 170 -12.54 -4.08 -15.32
C ALA A 170 -12.39 -4.60 -13.88
N ALA A 171 -13.10 -4.00 -12.91
CA ALA A 171 -13.04 -4.42 -11.51
C ALA A 171 -13.69 -5.80 -11.25
N LEU A 172 -14.64 -6.21 -12.09
CA LEU A 172 -15.31 -7.51 -12.00
C LEU A 172 -14.66 -8.59 -12.88
N ASP A 173 -13.66 -8.24 -13.69
CA ASP A 173 -12.94 -9.22 -14.49
C ASP A 173 -12.08 -10.10 -13.59
N GLU A 174 -12.43 -11.37 -13.49
CA GLU A 174 -11.69 -12.36 -12.71
C GLU A 174 -10.25 -12.58 -13.20
N ASN A 175 -9.93 -12.12 -14.41
CA ASN A 175 -8.59 -12.18 -15.01
C ASN A 175 -7.81 -10.88 -14.87
N SER A 176 -8.24 -9.93 -14.04
CA SER A 176 -7.56 -8.64 -13.84
C SER A 176 -6.09 -8.76 -13.42
N GLY A 177 -5.66 -9.96 -12.99
CA GLY A 177 -4.27 -10.25 -12.64
C GLY A 177 -3.90 -9.83 -11.21
N ASP A 178 -4.88 -9.39 -10.42
CA ASP A 178 -4.67 -8.94 -9.05
C ASP A 178 -4.54 -10.08 -8.04
N ARG A 179 -5.03 -11.28 -8.39
CA ARG A 179 -4.91 -12.48 -7.57
C ARG A 179 -3.44 -12.91 -7.46
N LEU A 180 -2.95 -13.04 -6.23
CA LEU A 180 -1.57 -13.42 -5.92
C LEU A 180 -1.46 -14.92 -5.63
N PHE A 181 -1.87 -15.32 -4.43
CA PHE A 181 -1.80 -16.70 -3.96
C PHE A 181 -2.99 -17.00 -3.06
N GLN A 182 -3.20 -18.27 -2.72
CA GLN A 182 -4.28 -18.70 -1.84
C GLN A 182 -3.71 -19.63 -0.76
N LEU A 183 -4.35 -19.67 0.42
CA LEU A 183 -4.01 -20.68 1.41
C LEU A 183 -4.43 -22.08 0.93
N TYR A 184 -3.84 -23.12 1.49
CA TYR A 184 -4.14 -24.49 1.10
C TYR A 184 -5.47 -24.99 1.68
N GLY A 185 -6.12 -25.88 0.93
CA GLY A 185 -7.27 -26.67 1.39
C GLY A 185 -8.56 -25.86 1.59
N ALA A 186 -9.45 -26.37 2.44
CA ALA A 186 -10.76 -25.80 2.67
C ALA A 186 -10.71 -24.35 3.19
N LEU A 187 -9.68 -24.01 3.96
CA LEU A 187 -9.48 -22.66 4.47
C LEU A 187 -9.23 -21.66 3.33
N GLY A 188 -8.37 -22.03 2.37
CA GLY A 188 -8.15 -21.24 1.17
C GLY A 188 -9.44 -21.04 0.41
N ASN A 189 -10.21 -22.10 0.18
CA ASN A 189 -11.47 -22.03 -0.54
C ASN A 189 -12.52 -21.15 0.16
N MET A 190 -12.48 -21.08 1.49
CA MET A 190 -13.39 -20.25 2.28
C MET A 190 -13.00 -18.77 2.27
N ILE A 191 -11.69 -18.46 2.40
CA ILE A 191 -11.21 -17.07 2.46
C ILE A 191 -11.12 -16.46 1.05
N GLY A 192 -10.77 -17.27 0.05
CA GLY A 192 -10.42 -16.81 -1.28
C GLY A 192 -8.92 -16.48 -1.43
N PRO A 193 -8.51 -16.00 -2.62
CA PRO A 193 -7.14 -15.60 -2.89
C PRO A 193 -6.78 -14.29 -2.19
N PHE A 194 -5.48 -14.11 -1.92
CA PHE A 194 -4.91 -12.81 -1.58
C PHE A 194 -4.78 -11.98 -2.85
N GLU A 195 -5.21 -10.72 -2.80
CA GLU A 195 -5.17 -9.82 -3.95
C GLU A 195 -4.25 -8.61 -3.71
N ARG A 196 -3.80 -7.99 -4.81
CA ARG A 196 -3.01 -6.75 -4.75
C ARG A 196 -3.82 -5.62 -4.13
N GLY A 197 -3.16 -4.80 -3.32
CA GLY A 197 -3.78 -3.66 -2.64
C GLY A 197 -4.59 -4.01 -1.39
N TRP A 198 -4.82 -5.30 -1.09
CA TRP A 198 -5.54 -5.72 0.11
C TRP A 198 -4.62 -5.77 1.33
N LEU A 199 -5.17 -5.37 2.48
CA LEU A 199 -4.53 -5.52 3.79
C LEU A 199 -5.20 -6.65 4.56
N PHE A 200 -4.46 -7.74 4.80
CA PHE A 200 -4.92 -8.85 5.62
C PHE A 200 -4.31 -8.79 7.03
N ALA A 201 -5.13 -9.04 8.05
CA ALA A 201 -4.70 -9.00 9.44
C ALA A 201 -5.17 -10.25 10.20
N TYR A 202 -4.23 -10.90 10.91
CA TYR A 202 -4.55 -11.96 11.88
C TYR A 202 -4.69 -11.34 13.27
N VAL A 203 -5.92 -11.28 13.77
CA VAL A 203 -6.24 -10.72 15.08
C VAL A 203 -6.54 -11.85 16.06
N GLY A 204 -5.98 -11.78 17.26
CA GLY A 204 -6.21 -12.77 18.31
C GLY A 204 -5.50 -12.39 19.61
N ALA A 205 -5.93 -12.98 20.72
CA ALA A 205 -5.28 -12.78 22.01
C ALA A 205 -3.81 -13.23 21.99
N SER A 206 -3.03 -12.80 22.98
CA SER A 206 -1.64 -13.23 23.15
C SER A 206 -1.58 -14.76 23.24
N SER A 207 -0.52 -15.34 22.66
CA SER A 207 -0.29 -16.79 22.64
C SER A 207 -1.28 -17.64 21.82
N MET A 208 -2.15 -17.04 21.00
CA MET A 208 -3.09 -17.76 20.11
C MET A 208 -2.50 -18.15 18.75
N GLY A 209 -1.17 -18.15 18.60
CA GLY A 209 -0.52 -18.58 17.35
C GLY A 209 -0.57 -17.59 16.19
N LYS A 210 -0.78 -16.29 16.44
CA LYS A 210 -0.77 -15.24 15.39
C LYS A 210 0.46 -15.29 14.49
N THR A 211 1.63 -15.45 15.09
CA THR A 211 2.87 -15.55 14.32
C THR A 211 2.92 -16.81 13.45
N TRP A 212 2.32 -17.92 13.88
CA TRP A 212 2.26 -19.14 13.08
C TRP A 212 1.37 -18.97 11.85
N TRP A 213 0.26 -18.23 11.99
CA TRP A 213 -0.55 -17.82 10.85
C TRP A 213 0.23 -16.96 9.86
N LEU A 214 0.94 -15.93 10.36
CA LEU A 214 1.80 -15.09 9.50
C LEU A 214 2.88 -15.89 8.78
N ILE A 215 3.55 -16.82 9.47
CA ILE A 215 4.56 -17.71 8.88
C ILE A 215 3.92 -18.60 7.82
N THR A 216 2.77 -19.20 8.09
CA THR A 216 2.06 -20.09 7.14
C THR A 216 1.70 -19.32 5.87
N THR A 217 1.21 -18.09 5.99
CA THR A 217 0.87 -17.22 4.86
C THR A 217 2.11 -16.80 4.07
N ALA A 218 3.19 -16.42 4.77
CA ALA A 218 4.46 -16.09 4.14
C ALA A 218 5.01 -17.27 3.32
N ILE A 219 4.90 -18.49 3.85
CA ILE A 219 5.38 -19.69 3.17
C ILE A 219 4.46 -20.09 2.01
N ALA A 220 3.15 -19.94 2.14
CA ALA A 220 2.22 -20.12 1.02
C ALA A 220 2.57 -19.17 -0.14
N ALA A 221 2.85 -17.89 0.15
CA ALA A 221 3.31 -16.93 -0.85
C ALA A 221 4.66 -17.32 -1.47
N LEU A 222 5.60 -17.83 -0.66
CA LEU A 222 6.90 -18.31 -1.14
C LEU A 222 6.74 -19.49 -2.11
N PHE A 223 5.89 -20.47 -1.79
CA PHE A 223 5.61 -21.61 -2.66
C PHE A 223 4.89 -21.23 -3.95
N ALA A 224 4.11 -20.15 -3.94
CA ALA A 224 3.54 -19.56 -5.15
C ALA A 224 4.56 -18.77 -6.00
N GLY A 225 5.84 -18.72 -5.59
CA GLY A 225 6.93 -18.10 -6.35
C GLY A 225 7.15 -16.62 -6.07
N PHE A 226 6.50 -16.06 -5.04
CA PHE A 226 6.66 -14.64 -4.69
C PHE A 226 7.89 -14.40 -3.81
N ARG A 227 8.46 -13.19 -3.94
CA ARG A 227 9.48 -12.69 -3.00
C ARG A 227 8.78 -12.13 -1.77
N VAL A 228 9.07 -12.70 -0.61
CA VAL A 228 8.37 -12.37 0.65
C VAL A 228 9.32 -11.66 1.61
N LEU A 229 8.87 -10.53 2.15
CA LEU A 229 9.52 -9.83 3.26
C LEU A 229 8.76 -10.11 4.55
N PHE A 230 9.44 -10.67 5.55
CA PHE A 230 8.86 -10.93 6.87
C PHE A 230 9.49 -10.00 7.91
N ILE A 231 8.66 -9.15 8.54
CA ILE A 231 9.11 -8.21 9.57
C ILE A 231 8.54 -8.65 10.92
N SER A 232 9.41 -8.85 11.91
CA SER A 232 9.03 -9.19 13.29
C SER A 232 9.48 -8.07 14.22
N LEU A 233 8.53 -7.52 14.98
CA LEU A 233 8.80 -6.53 16.03
C LEU A 233 8.71 -7.13 17.44
N GLU A 234 8.04 -8.27 17.60
CA GLU A 234 7.82 -8.91 18.91
C GLU A 234 8.95 -9.88 19.28
N MET A 235 9.58 -10.50 18.28
CA MET A 235 10.54 -11.59 18.49
C MET A 235 11.88 -11.32 17.82
N SER A 236 12.94 -11.80 18.45
CA SER A 236 14.30 -11.75 17.89
C SER A 236 14.46 -12.65 16.67
N GLU A 237 15.42 -12.31 15.81
CA GLU A 237 15.75 -13.06 14.60
C GLU A 237 15.98 -14.55 14.88
N ARG A 238 16.76 -14.88 15.92
CA ARG A 238 17.03 -16.27 16.31
C ARG A 238 15.75 -17.04 16.62
N GLN A 239 14.80 -16.43 17.32
CA GLN A 239 13.52 -17.08 17.64
C GLN A 239 12.66 -17.28 16.38
N MET A 240 12.67 -16.32 15.45
CA MET A 240 11.98 -16.45 14.18
C MET A 240 12.57 -17.56 13.31
N ILE A 241 13.89 -17.63 13.19
CA ILE A 241 14.58 -18.71 12.46
C ILE A 241 14.16 -20.07 13.01
N TYR A 242 14.12 -20.24 14.34
CA TYR A 242 13.63 -21.49 14.92
C TYR A 242 12.21 -21.82 14.45
N ARG A 243 11.27 -20.88 14.47
CA ARG A 243 9.88 -21.14 14.04
C ARG A 243 9.80 -21.51 12.56
N PHE A 244 10.54 -20.84 11.69
CA PHE A 244 10.62 -21.23 10.28
C PHE A 244 11.17 -22.64 10.09
N MET A 245 12.22 -23.00 10.84
CA MET A 245 12.79 -24.35 10.79
C MET A 245 11.83 -25.41 11.38
N GLN A 246 11.12 -25.08 12.45
CA GLN A 246 10.09 -25.96 13.01
C GLN A 246 8.95 -26.19 12.03
N TRP A 247 8.52 -25.14 11.32
CA TRP A 247 7.54 -25.26 10.23
C TRP A 247 8.06 -26.18 9.13
N ALA A 248 9.30 -25.95 8.66
CA ALA A 248 9.88 -26.69 7.53
C ALA A 248 10.17 -28.16 7.84
N THR A 249 10.58 -28.46 9.08
CA THR A 249 10.99 -29.81 9.48
C THR A 249 9.91 -30.59 10.21
N GLY A 250 8.83 -29.93 10.65
CA GLY A 250 7.83 -30.51 11.55
C GLY A 250 8.38 -30.89 12.94
N LYS A 251 9.62 -30.49 13.27
CA LYS A 251 10.26 -30.86 14.54
C LYS A 251 10.02 -29.81 15.63
N THR A 252 9.93 -30.27 16.86
CA THR A 252 9.86 -29.42 18.04
C THR A 252 11.26 -28.91 18.42
N ARG A 253 11.32 -27.71 19.01
CA ARG A 253 12.58 -27.14 19.53
C ARG A 253 13.17 -27.98 20.68
N ARG A 254 12.30 -28.61 21.48
CA ARG A 254 12.70 -29.57 22.51
C ARG A 254 12.46 -30.97 21.96
N ILE A 255 13.45 -31.86 22.12
CA ILE A 255 13.25 -33.28 21.87
C ILE A 255 12.45 -33.79 23.07
N TYR A 256 11.18 -34.10 22.84
CA TYR A 256 10.36 -34.80 23.82
C TYR A 256 10.68 -36.29 23.67
N PRO A 257 11.19 -36.96 24.72
CA PRO A 257 11.49 -38.39 24.66
C PRO A 257 10.26 -39.22 24.28
N GLU A 258 9.09 -38.72 24.64
CA GLU A 258 7.80 -39.41 24.57
C GLU A 258 6.98 -39.03 23.32
N GLY A 259 7.56 -38.22 22.43
CA GLY A 259 6.91 -37.75 21.21
C GLY A 259 6.08 -36.48 21.41
N VAL A 260 5.28 -36.15 20.39
CA VAL A 260 4.38 -34.99 20.39
C VAL A 260 2.95 -35.51 20.36
N LEU A 261 2.15 -35.12 21.35
CA LEU A 261 0.73 -35.46 21.40
C LEU A 261 0.00 -34.67 20.32
N ILE A 262 -0.65 -35.38 19.40
CA ILE A 262 -1.49 -34.81 18.36
C ILE A 262 -2.94 -35.11 18.77
N PRO A 263 -3.78 -34.09 19.02
CA PRO A 263 -5.15 -34.32 19.41
C PRO A 263 -5.90 -35.02 18.27
N VAL A 264 -6.53 -36.13 18.61
CA VAL A 264 -7.40 -36.89 17.70
C VAL A 264 -8.83 -36.43 17.90
N TRP A 265 -9.47 -36.02 16.82
CA TRP A 265 -10.86 -35.59 16.83
C TRP A 265 -11.80 -36.79 16.90
N ASP A 266 -12.80 -36.69 17.76
CA ASP A 266 -13.69 -37.80 18.08
C ASP A 266 -15.06 -37.29 18.55
N CYS A 267 -16.04 -38.18 18.66
CA CYS A 267 -17.36 -37.86 19.19
C CYS A 267 -17.42 -38.10 20.70
N GLU A 268 -17.92 -37.15 21.49
CA GLU A 268 -18.14 -37.31 22.94
C GLU A 268 -19.01 -38.54 23.24
N LEU A 269 -20.06 -38.78 22.44
CA LEU A 269 -20.94 -39.94 22.61
C LEU A 269 -20.23 -41.27 22.32
N ASN A 270 -19.21 -41.27 21.44
CA ASN A 270 -18.36 -42.43 21.21
C ASN A 270 -17.44 -42.66 22.42
N GLN A 271 -16.84 -41.58 22.94
CA GLN A 271 -15.98 -41.66 24.13
C GLN A 271 -16.72 -42.22 25.35
N LEU A 272 -17.99 -41.84 25.53
CA LEU A 272 -18.85 -42.32 26.62
C LEU A 272 -19.50 -43.70 26.35
N GLY A 273 -19.39 -44.23 25.12
CA GLY A 273 -20.08 -45.47 24.73
C GLY A 273 -21.60 -45.34 24.62
N GLU A 274 -22.11 -44.11 24.49
CA GLU A 274 -23.53 -43.79 24.35
C GLU A 274 -23.97 -43.70 22.88
N CYS A 275 -23.05 -43.88 21.94
CA CYS A 275 -23.33 -43.84 20.52
C CYS A 275 -24.17 -45.06 20.07
N THR A 276 -25.31 -44.79 19.42
CA THR A 276 -26.21 -45.83 18.88
C THR A 276 -25.92 -46.22 17.43
N ASP A 277 -25.11 -45.43 16.72
CA ASP A 277 -24.85 -45.57 15.28
C ASP A 277 -23.62 -46.44 14.97
N GLY A 278 -23.25 -47.36 15.88
CA GLY A 278 -22.20 -48.37 15.64
C GLY A 278 -20.78 -47.95 16.04
N CYS A 279 -20.64 -47.01 16.97
CA CYS A 279 -19.36 -46.66 17.57
C CYS A 279 -19.08 -47.57 18.77
N GLY A 280 -17.98 -48.33 18.73
CA GLY A 280 -17.72 -49.48 19.60
C GLY A 280 -17.33 -49.17 21.05
N ILE A 281 -16.10 -49.56 21.40
CA ILE A 281 -15.58 -49.62 22.77
C ILE A 281 -15.60 -48.24 23.42
N THR A 282 -16.09 -48.13 24.66
CA THR A 282 -16.06 -46.89 25.46
C THR A 282 -14.62 -46.48 25.76
N LEU A 283 -14.27 -45.21 25.52
CA LEU A 283 -12.95 -44.66 25.88
C LEU A 283 -12.87 -44.28 27.36
N MET A 284 -13.94 -43.71 27.90
CA MET A 284 -13.98 -43.21 29.27
C MET A 284 -14.00 -44.38 30.26
N GLU A 285 -13.17 -44.29 31.29
CA GLU A 285 -13.13 -45.25 32.39
C GLU A 285 -13.69 -44.61 33.66
N LYS A 286 -14.29 -45.42 34.53
CA LYS A 286 -14.67 -44.95 35.87
C LYS A 286 -13.52 -45.22 36.82
N ASP A 287 -13.13 -44.21 37.58
CA ASP A 287 -12.19 -44.39 38.69
C ASP A 287 -12.86 -45.11 39.88
N ASP A 288 -12.09 -45.37 40.94
CA ASP A 288 -12.57 -46.01 42.16
C ASP A 288 -13.67 -45.19 42.88
N ALA A 289 -13.79 -43.89 42.59
CA ALA A 289 -14.85 -43.02 43.08
C ALA A 289 -16.11 -43.04 42.21
N GLY A 290 -16.05 -43.70 41.05
CA GLY A 290 -17.13 -43.79 40.07
C GLY A 290 -17.19 -42.62 39.09
N ASP A 291 -16.20 -41.73 39.13
CA ASP A 291 -16.09 -40.57 38.25
C ASP A 291 -15.47 -40.97 36.90
N TRP A 292 -16.02 -40.41 35.84
CA TRP A 292 -15.56 -40.68 34.48
C TRP A 292 -14.27 -39.89 34.18
N HIS A 293 -13.21 -40.59 33.79
CA HIS A 293 -11.97 -40.00 33.33
C HIS A 293 -11.51 -40.60 31.99
N LYS A 294 -10.63 -39.88 31.29
CA LYS A 294 -9.99 -40.37 30.08
C LYS A 294 -8.71 -41.11 30.46
N PRO A 295 -8.45 -42.31 29.89
CA PRO A 295 -7.19 -42.99 30.09
C PRO A 295 -6.04 -42.17 29.50
N ASP A 296 -4.86 -42.34 30.09
CA ASP A 296 -3.63 -41.74 29.57
C ASP A 296 -3.37 -42.20 28.13
N PHE A 297 -2.74 -41.33 27.35
CA PHE A 297 -2.38 -41.62 25.97
C PHE A 297 -1.52 -42.89 25.86
N GLY A 298 -1.91 -43.86 25.01
CA GLY A 298 -1.25 -45.16 24.87
C GLY A 298 -1.80 -46.26 25.78
N HIS A 299 -2.75 -45.94 26.66
CA HIS A 299 -3.51 -46.90 27.48
C HIS A 299 -4.96 -47.01 27.03
N GLU A 300 -5.25 -46.71 25.76
CA GLU A 300 -6.60 -46.83 25.25
C GLU A 300 -7.11 -48.27 25.31
N PRO A 301 -8.42 -48.46 25.53
CA PRO A 301 -9.05 -49.76 25.43
C PRO A 301 -8.72 -50.42 24.09
N ARG A 302 -8.26 -51.67 24.14
CA ARG A 302 -7.77 -52.38 22.95
C ARG A 302 -8.85 -52.44 21.88
N GLY A 303 -8.61 -51.80 20.74
CA GLY A 303 -9.55 -51.75 19.62
C GLY A 303 -10.42 -50.49 19.59
N TYR A 304 -10.17 -49.52 20.47
CA TYR A 304 -10.81 -48.21 20.39
C TYR A 304 -10.53 -47.54 19.04
N GLN A 305 -11.56 -46.97 18.44
CA GLN A 305 -11.45 -46.19 17.21
C GLN A 305 -12.23 -44.88 17.37
N PRO A 306 -11.59 -43.71 17.13
CA PRO A 306 -12.28 -42.43 17.06
C PRO A 306 -13.38 -42.48 16.01
N CYS A 307 -14.57 -42.01 16.37
CA CYS A 307 -15.71 -42.01 15.47
C CYS A 307 -15.90 -40.63 14.84
N THR A 308 -16.04 -40.59 13.52
CA THR A 308 -16.37 -39.40 12.74
C THR A 308 -17.58 -39.61 11.82
N ILE A 309 -18.30 -40.73 11.93
CA ILE A 309 -19.40 -41.12 11.02
C ILE A 309 -20.45 -40.01 10.87
N CYS A 310 -20.86 -39.41 11.99
CA CYS A 310 -21.89 -38.38 12.00
C CYS A 310 -21.35 -36.97 11.72
N LYS A 311 -20.03 -36.78 11.57
CA LYS A 311 -19.37 -35.47 11.48
C LYS A 311 -19.78 -34.69 10.25
N ASP A 312 -19.97 -35.36 9.11
CA ASP A 312 -20.24 -34.72 7.82
C ASP A 312 -21.75 -34.64 7.48
N ILE A 313 -22.62 -35.11 8.37
CA ILE A 313 -24.07 -35.11 8.15
C ILE A 313 -24.66 -33.75 8.55
N ARG A 314 -24.96 -32.90 7.55
CA ARG A 314 -25.56 -31.57 7.77
C ARG A 314 -26.88 -31.66 8.55
N GLY A 315 -27.00 -30.85 9.60
CA GLY A 315 -28.19 -30.76 10.46
C GLY A 315 -28.29 -31.82 11.56
N ASN A 316 -27.31 -32.73 11.64
CA ASN A 316 -27.30 -33.79 12.64
C ASN A 316 -26.62 -33.32 13.94
N GLN A 317 -27.39 -33.15 15.02
CA GLN A 317 -26.86 -32.79 16.35
C GLN A 317 -26.23 -33.98 17.09
N LYS A 318 -26.21 -35.18 16.50
CA LYS A 318 -25.65 -36.37 17.13
C LYS A 318 -24.12 -36.33 17.27
N TYR A 319 -23.40 -35.61 16.40
CA TYR A 319 -21.96 -35.51 16.52
C TYR A 319 -21.59 -34.40 17.52
N LYS A 320 -21.16 -34.80 18.72
CA LYS A 320 -20.65 -33.89 19.74
C LYS A 320 -19.13 -33.87 19.68
N LEU A 321 -18.55 -32.74 19.29
CA LEU A 321 -17.11 -32.61 19.09
C LEU A 321 -16.36 -32.76 20.42
N ALA A 322 -15.48 -33.75 20.50
CA ALA A 322 -14.54 -33.95 21.58
C ALA A 322 -13.14 -34.23 21.01
N THR A 323 -12.13 -34.10 21.87
CA THR A 323 -10.75 -34.51 21.55
C THR A 323 -10.31 -35.62 22.49
N TRP A 324 -9.47 -36.49 21.96
CA TRP A 324 -8.64 -37.41 22.74
C TRP A 324 -7.18 -37.10 22.41
N GLY A 325 -6.34 -36.93 23.44
CA GLY A 325 -4.96 -36.52 23.30
C GLY A 325 -4.31 -36.30 24.65
#